data_AF-A0A7X7ZBC2-F1
#
_entry.id   AF-A0A7X7ZBC2-F1
#
_cell.length_a   1.000
_cell.length_b   1.000
_cell.length_c   1.000
_cell.angle_alpha   90.00
_cell.angle_beta   90.00
_cell.angle_gamma   90.00
#
_symmetry.space_group_name_H-M   'P 1'
#
loop_
_entity.id
_entity.type
_entity.pdbx_description
1 polymer ?
#
loop_
_entity_poly.entity_id
_entity_poly.type
_entity_poly.pdbx_seq_one_letter_code
_entity_poly.pdbx_strand_id
1 'polypeptide(L)' 'MISKELQDMLCCPETRADLVLYDNALVSTDKKTRRKYKIVDDIPIMLIDESEVVEMEEWEKVMKACGRKTD' A
#
# COMPACT_ATOMS: atom_id res chain seq x y z
N MET A 1 3.57 -9.37 -12.97
CA MET A 1 2.39 -8.47 -13.15
C MET A 1 1.18 -9.11 -12.45
N ILE A 2 0.75 -8.56 -11.31
CA ILE A 2 -0.40 -9.08 -10.53
C ILE A 2 -1.70 -8.84 -11.30
N SER A 3 -2.63 -9.81 -11.28
CA SER A 3 -3.94 -9.67 -11.92
C SER A 3 -4.78 -8.60 -11.21
N LYS A 4 -5.55 -7.83 -12.00
CA LYS A 4 -6.39 -6.74 -11.51
C LYS A 4 -7.41 -7.21 -10.47
N GLU A 5 -7.96 -8.41 -10.67
CA GLU A 5 -8.88 -9.05 -9.74
C GLU A 5 -8.25 -9.35 -8.37
N LEU A 6 -6.97 -9.75 -8.33
CA LEU A 6 -6.26 -9.97 -7.07
C LEU A 6 -6.01 -8.65 -6.34
N GLN A 7 -5.69 -7.59 -7.08
CA GLN A 7 -5.52 -6.24 -6.52
C GLN A 7 -6.79 -5.71 -5.84
N ASP A 8 -7.96 -5.96 -6.43
CA ASP A 8 -9.25 -5.55 -5.86
C ASP A 8 -9.66 -6.38 -4.62
N MET A 9 -9.07 -7.56 -4.41
CA MET A 9 -9.31 -8.41 -3.24
C MET A 9 -8.31 -8.17 -2.10
N LEU A 10 -7.21 -7.46 -2.34
CA LEU A 10 -6.13 -7.26 -1.37
C LEU A 10 -6.36 -6.01 -0.54
N CYS A 11 -6.35 -6.19 0.77
CA CYS A 11 -6.44 -5.11 1.76
C CYS A 11 -5.29 -5.21 2.76
N CYS A 12 -5.05 -4.13 3.50
CA CYS A 12 -4.04 -4.09 4.55
C CYS A 12 -4.34 -5.18 5.61
N PRO A 13 -3.38 -6.06 5.96
CA PRO A 13 -3.60 -7.11 6.96
C PRO A 13 -3.92 -6.57 8.37
N GLU A 14 -3.49 -5.35 8.70
CA GLU A 14 -3.74 -4.72 10.01
C GLU A 14 -5.09 -4.01 10.07
N THR A 15 -5.43 -3.22 9.05
CA THR A 15 -6.56 -2.27 9.10
C THR A 15 -7.68 -2.57 8.11
N ARG A 16 -7.47 -3.53 7.20
CA ARG A 16 -8.34 -3.83 6.05
C ARG A 16 -8.59 -2.64 5.11
N ALA A 17 -7.76 -1.60 5.19
CA ALA A 17 -7.79 -0.50 4.25
C ALA A 17 -7.33 -0.92 2.86
N ASP A 18 -7.77 -0.21 1.83
CA ASP A 18 -7.32 -0.43 0.46
C ASP A 18 -5.80 -0.25 0.35
N LEU A 19 -5.19 -0.97 -0.57
CA LEU A 19 -3.78 -0.82 -0.95
C LEU A 19 -3.69 -0.12 -2.31
N VAL A 20 -2.65 0.70 -2.49
CA VAL A 20 -2.29 1.28 -3.78
C VAL A 20 -0.92 0.79 -4.22
N LEU A 21 -0.78 0.47 -5.49
CA LEU A 21 0.52 0.12 -6.06
C LEU A 21 1.26 1.42 -6.42
N TYR A 22 2.38 1.67 -5.77
CA TYR A 22 3.24 2.82 -6.02
C TYR A 22 4.70 2.38 -5.97
N ASP A 23 5.46 2.72 -7.02
CA ASP A 23 6.90 2.42 -7.12
C ASP A 23 7.26 0.96 -6.81
N ASN A 24 6.51 0.03 -7.41
CA ASN A 24 6.65 -1.42 -7.19
C ASN A 24 6.49 -1.87 -5.72
N ALA A 25 5.72 -1.12 -4.94
CA ALA A 25 5.35 -1.46 -3.57
C ALA A 25 3.84 -1.24 -3.36
N LEU A 26 3.26 -1.95 -2.40
CA LEU A 26 1.87 -1.74 -1.98
C LEU A 26 1.84 -0.81 -0.78
N VAL A 27 1.13 0.31 -0.87
CA VAL A 27 1.01 1.29 0.21
C VAL A 27 -0.43 1.30 0.72
N SER A 28 -0.61 1.25 2.04
CA SER A 28 -1.90 1.33 2.70
C SER A 28 -2.49 2.72 2.57
N THR A 29 -3.76 2.80 2.18
CA THR A 29 -4.57 4.03 2.17
C THR A 29 -5.04 4.47 3.56
N ASP A 30 -4.70 3.74 4.61
CA ASP A 30 -4.96 4.19 5.97
C ASP A 30 -3.91 5.20 6.44
N LYS A 31 -4.38 6.41 6.76
CA LYS A 31 -3.56 7.52 7.27
C LYS A 31 -2.93 7.25 8.63
N LYS A 32 -3.48 6.32 9.43
CA LYS A 32 -2.93 5.99 10.76
C LYS A 32 -1.71 5.09 10.65
N THR A 33 -1.83 4.01 9.87
CA THR A 33 -0.76 3.00 9.76
C THR A 33 0.25 3.32 8.68
N ARG A 34 -0.17 3.87 7.53
CA ARG A 34 0.69 4.27 6.40
C ARG A 34 1.74 3.21 6.03
N ARG A 35 1.35 1.94 6.13
CA ARG A 35 2.27 0.81 5.85
C ARG A 35 2.60 0.74 4.37
N LYS A 36 3.85 0.44 4.06
CA LYS A 36 4.38 0.10 2.74
C LYS A 36 4.91 -1.32 2.77
N TYR A 37 4.48 -2.11 1.81
CA TYR A 37 4.85 -3.50 1.61
C TYR A 37 5.66 -3.61 0.32
N LYS A 38 6.90 -4.09 0.44
CA LYS A 38 7.78 -4.35 -0.71
C LYS A 38 7.24 -5.51 -1.55
N ILE A 39 7.50 -5.46 -2.86
CA ILE A 39 7.26 -6.59 -3.78
C ILE A 39 8.63 -7.16 -4.17
N VAL A 40 8.82 -8.45 -3.91
CA VAL A 40 10.06 -9.18 -4.24
C VAL A 40 9.67 -10.36 -5.12
N ASP A 41 10.32 -10.52 -6.28
CA ASP A 41 10.02 -11.59 -7.24
C ASP A 41 8.52 -11.69 -7.63
N ASP A 42 7.88 -10.54 -7.88
CA ASP A 42 6.43 -10.40 -8.12
C ASP A 42 5.53 -10.86 -6.94
N ILE A 43 6.09 -11.16 -5.77
CA ILE A 43 5.35 -11.56 -4.56
C ILE A 43 5.32 -10.39 -3.56
N PRO A 44 4.14 -9.90 -3.17
CA PRO A 44 4.02 -8.86 -2.15
C PRO A 44 4.32 -9.42 -0.76
N ILE A 45 5.26 -8.81 -0.06
CA ILE A 45 5.64 -9.18 1.30
C ILE A 45 4.68 -8.50 2.28
N MET A 46 3.54 -9.14 2.55
CA MET A 46 2.48 -8.62 3.43
C MET A 46 2.68 -8.97 4.91
N LEU A 47 3.92 -8.89 5.40
CA LEU A 47 4.24 -9.10 6.81
C LEU A 47 4.36 -7.75 7.51
N ILE A 48 3.66 -7.57 8.63
CA ILE A 48 3.69 -6.31 9.41
C ILE A 48 5.10 -6.00 9.90
N ASP A 49 5.84 -7.02 10.34
CA ASP A 49 7.20 -6.85 10.86
C ASP A 49 8.21 -6.44 9.77
N GLU A 50 7.95 -6.79 8.51
CA GLU A 50 8.75 -6.37 7.36
C GLU A 50 8.20 -5.12 6.66
N SER A 51 7.05 -4.60 7.12
CA SER A 51 6.42 -3.43 6.55
C SER A 51 7.10 -2.15 7.04
N GLU A 52 7.22 -1.19 6.14
CA GLU A 52 7.75 0.13 6.45
C GLU A 52 6.60 1.10 6.73
N VAL A 53 6.79 2.04 7.66
CA VAL A 53 5.83 3.14 7.86
C VAL A 53 6.29 4.32 7.03
N VAL A 54 5.44 4.76 6.12
CA VAL A 54 5.71 5.92 5.27
C VAL A 54 5.41 7.20 6.03
N GLU A 55 6.30 8.19 5.91
CA GLU A 55 6.08 9.52 6.45
C GLU A 55 4.85 10.19 5.85
N MET A 56 4.21 11.11 6.59
CA MET A 56 2.94 11.71 6.17
C MET A 56 3.04 12.41 4.81
N GLU A 57 4.11 13.17 4.60
CA GLU A 57 4.31 13.93 3.37
C GLU A 57 4.48 13.02 2.15
N GLU A 58 5.21 11.92 2.30
CA GLU A 58 5.41 10.96 1.22
C GLU A 58 4.15 10.15 0.96
N TRP A 59 3.45 9.75 2.01
CA TRP A 59 2.16 9.08 1.90
C TRP A 59 1.13 9.96 1.14
N GLU A 60 1.07 11.26 1.42
CA GLU A 60 0.21 12.20 0.68
C GLU A 60 0.59 12.30 -0.80
N LYS A 61 1.90 12.31 -1.12
CA LYS A 61 2.39 12.28 -2.51
C LYS A 61 1.95 10.99 -3.22
N VAL A 62 2.06 9.85 -2.54
CA VAL A 62 1.61 8.54 -3.07
C VAL A 62 0.11 8.56 -3.34
N MET A 63 -0.70 8.99 -2.37
CA MET A 63 -2.16 9.04 -2.51
C MET A 63 -2.59 9.96 -3.65
N LYS A 64 -1.95 11.13 -3.77
CA LYS A 64 -2.19 12.07 -4.86
C LYS A 64 -1.79 11.48 -6.22
N ALA A 65 -0.65 10.80 -6.32
CA ALA A 65 -0.20 10.15 -7.54
C ALA A 65 -1.14 9.01 -7.97
N CYS A 66 -1.69 8.27 -7.00
CA CYS A 66 -2.67 7.21 -7.24
C CYS A 66 -4.13 7.70 -7.34
N GLY A 67 -4.38 9.02 -7.27
CA GLY A 67 -5.72 9.61 -7.40
C GLY A 67 -6.68 9.30 -6.24
N ARG A 68 -6.17 8.94 -5.06
CA ARG A 68 -6.99 8.69 -3.86
C ARG A 68 -7.17 9.98 -3.06
N LYS A 69 -8.35 10.17 -2.48
CA LYS A 69 -8.65 11.28 -1.57
C LYS A 69 -8.08 10.96 -0.19
N THR A 70 -7.43 11.94 0.44
CA THR A 70 -6.77 11.83 1.75
C THR A 70 -7.61 12.47 2.88
N ASP A 71 -8.91 12.64 2.65
CA ASP A 71 -9.85 13.35 3.53
C ASP A 71 -10.02 12.67 4.91
#